data_AF-A0A353D2I3-F1
#
_entry.id   AF-A0A353D2I3-F1
#
_cell.length_a   1.000
_cell.length_b   1.000
_cell.length_c   1.000
_cell.angle_alpha   90.00
_cell.angle_beta   90.00
_cell.angle_gamma   90.00
#
_symmetry.space_group_name_H-M   'P 1'
#
loop_
_entity.id
_entity.type
_entity.pdbx_description
1 polymer ?
#
loop_
_entity_poly.entity_id
_entity_poly.type
_entity_poly.pdbx_seq_one_letter_code
_entity_poly.pdbx_strand_id
1 'polypeptide(L)'
;LLDGLAMGIGFTLVLVTLGGMREVIGQGTLLAQAHLMFGAFGEHLTLTLIEDYRGFLLAILPPGAFLGLGFLIAGINIINARREKKSTLKTMPVSQPAQA
;
A
#
# COMPACT_ATOMS: atom_id res chain seq x y z
N LEU A 1 18.58 14.92 -7.92
CA LEU A 1 17.35 14.84 -8.74
C LEU A 1 16.74 13.44 -8.70
N LEU A 2 17.49 12.38 -9.03
CA LEU A 2 16.99 11.01 -9.03
C LEU A 2 16.51 10.52 -7.65
N ASP A 3 17.22 10.86 -6.58
CA ASP A 3 16.82 10.48 -5.21
C ASP A 3 15.51 11.14 -4.77
N GLY A 4 15.34 12.42 -5.09
CA GLY A 4 14.09 13.15 -4.82
C GLY A 4 12.91 12.60 -5.63
N LEU A 5 13.14 12.23 -6.89
CA LEU A 5 12.14 11.59 -7.73
C LEU A 5 11.75 10.21 -7.18
N ALA A 6 12.73 9.40 -6.79
CA ALA A 6 12.49 8.09 -6.21
C ALA A 6 11.69 8.19 -4.91
N MET A 7 12.04 9.13 -4.03
CA MET A 7 11.29 9.39 -2.79
C MET A 7 9.85 9.87 -3.07
N GLY A 8 9.68 10.79 -4.03
CA GLY A 8 8.37 11.31 -4.42
C GLY A 8 7.45 10.23 -5.02
N ILE A 9 7.97 9.38 -5.90
CA ILE A 9 7.22 8.26 -6.47
C ILE A 9 6.83 7.26 -5.38
N GLY A 10 7.76 6.92 -4.48
CA GLY A 10 7.48 6.01 -3.36
C GLY A 10 6.36 6.55 -2.46
N PHE A 11 6.42 7.83 -2.10
CA PHE A 11 5.38 8.47 -1.30
C PHE A 11 4.03 8.52 -2.02
N THR A 12 4.03 8.85 -3.31
CA THR A 12 2.81 8.86 -4.14
C THR A 12 2.17 7.48 -4.20
N LEU A 13 2.96 6.43 -4.39
CA LEU A 13 2.47 5.04 -4.40
C LEU A 13 1.83 4.66 -3.06
N VAL A 14 2.45 5.05 -1.94
CA VAL A 14 1.88 4.81 -0.61
C VAL A 14 0.54 5.55 -0.45
N LEU A 15 0.46 6.82 -0.85
CA LEU A 15 -0.76 7.61 -0.75
C LEU A 15 -1.89 7.05 -1.62
N VAL A 16 -1.59 6.69 -2.88
CA VAL A 16 -2.57 6.10 -3.79
C VAL A 16 -3.08 4.76 -3.26
N THR A 17 -2.17 3.91 -2.78
CA THR A 17 -2.54 2.61 -2.20
C THR A 17 -3.40 2.79 -0.95
N LEU A 18 -2.98 3.67 -0.04
CA LEU A 18 -3.69 3.92 1.21
C LEU A 18 -5.05 4.57 0.98
N GLY A 19 -5.13 5.55 0.08
CA GLY A 19 -6.37 6.21 -0.33
C GLY A 19 -7.35 5.24 -0.96
N GLY A 20 -6.89 4.47 -1.95
CA GLY A 20 -7.73 3.46 -2.62
C GLY A 20 -8.22 2.38 -1.65
N MET A 21 -7.34 1.85 -0.78
CA MET A 21 -7.77 0.89 0.25
C MET A 21 -8.84 1.47 1.17
N ARG A 22 -8.73 2.74 1.55
CA ARG A 22 -9.71 3.40 2.43
C ARG A 22 -11.06 3.60 1.76
N GLU A 23 -11.09 3.94 0.48
CA GLU A 23 -12.34 4.08 -0.27
C GLU A 23 -13.02 2.72 -0.47
N VAL A 24 -12.26 1.69 -0.82
CA VAL A 24 -12.79 0.32 -0.97
C VAL A 24 -13.34 -0.20 0.35
N ILE A 25 -12.57 -0.10 1.44
CA ILE A 25 -12.99 -0.60 2.76
C ILE A 25 -14.09 0.29 3.35
N GLY A 26 -14.03 1.60 3.12
CA GLY A 26 -14.92 2.58 3.73
C GLY A 26 -16.28 2.69 3.04
N GLN A 27 -16.31 2.68 1.71
CA GLN A 27 -17.49 2.97 0.89
C GLN A 27 -17.81 1.88 -0.13
N GLY A 28 -16.93 0.89 -0.34
CA GLY A 28 -17.14 -0.17 -1.34
C GLY A 28 -16.92 0.31 -2.78
N THR A 29 -16.32 1.49 -2.95
CA THR A 29 -16.14 2.18 -4.22
C THR A 29 -14.70 2.68 -4.36
N LEU A 30 -14.30 3.05 -5.57
CA LEU A 30 -13.07 3.79 -5.87
C LEU A 30 -13.43 5.06 -6.65
N LEU A 31 -12.76 6.16 -6.31
CA LEU A 31 -12.95 7.49 -6.90
C LEU A 31 -14.41 7.96 -6.84
N ALA A 32 -15.11 7.59 -5.77
CA ALA A 32 -16.45 8.09 -5.54
C ALA A 32 -16.42 9.63 -5.47
N GLN A 33 -17.47 10.25 -6.00
CA GLN A 33 -17.59 11.70 -6.09
C GLN A 33 -16.46 12.41 -6.86
N ALA A 34 -15.72 11.71 -7.73
CA ALA A 34 -14.72 12.33 -8.61
C ALA A 34 -15.30 13.47 -9.48
N HIS A 35 -16.61 13.46 -9.74
CA HIS A 35 -17.33 14.58 -10.37
C HIS A 35 -17.10 15.93 -9.67
N LEU A 36 -16.93 15.96 -8.35
CA LEU A 36 -16.67 17.21 -7.61
C LEU A 36 -15.33 17.85 -8.00
N MET A 37 -14.36 17.04 -8.44
CA MET A 37 -13.04 17.51 -8.86
C MET A 37 -12.95 17.68 -10.38
N PHE A 38 -13.60 16.81 -11.16
CA PHE A 38 -13.42 16.71 -12.61
C PHE A 38 -14.69 17.05 -13.42
N GLY A 39 -15.77 17.49 -12.77
CA GLY A 39 -17.06 17.76 -13.42
C GLY A 39 -17.64 16.52 -14.09
N ALA A 40 -18.31 16.70 -15.23
CA ALA A 40 -18.97 15.61 -15.96
C ALA A 40 -18.05 14.41 -16.28
N PHE A 41 -16.76 14.65 -16.52
CA PHE A 41 -15.79 13.57 -16.74
C PHE A 41 -15.63 12.65 -15.52
N GLY A 42 -15.75 13.21 -14.31
CA GLY A 42 -15.59 12.47 -13.06
C GLY A 42 -16.72 11.48 -12.75
N GLU A 43 -17.88 11.58 -13.41
CA GLU A 43 -18.95 10.58 -13.24
C GLU A 43 -18.54 9.21 -13.80
N HIS A 44 -17.76 9.20 -14.88
CA HIS A 44 -17.26 7.98 -15.51
C HIS A 44 -16.07 7.34 -14.79
N LEU A 45 -15.50 8.03 -13.81
CA LEU A 45 -14.33 7.55 -13.05
C LEU A 45 -14.72 6.77 -11.80
N THR A 46 -15.99 6.85 -11.36
CA THR A 46 -16.45 6.13 -10.16
C THR A 46 -16.55 4.64 -10.47
N LEU A 47 -15.83 3.83 -9.69
CA LEU A 47 -15.87 2.37 -9.81
C LEU A 47 -16.49 1.76 -8.55
N THR A 48 -17.67 1.16 -8.70
CA THR A 48 -18.35 0.45 -7.60
C THR A 48 -17.88 -1.00 -7.55
N LEU A 49 -17.29 -1.42 -6.43
CA LEU A 49 -16.79 -2.78 -6.20
C LEU A 49 -17.80 -3.63 -5.43
N ILE A 50 -18.53 -3.04 -4.48
CA ILE A 50 -19.52 -3.72 -3.65
C ILE A 50 -20.82 -2.91 -3.67
N GLU A 51 -21.88 -3.51 -4.21
CA GLU A 51 -23.22 -2.93 -4.17
C GLU A 51 -23.83 -3.07 -2.76
N ASP A 52 -24.61 -2.08 -2.33
CA ASP A 52 -25.28 -2.03 -1.02
C ASP A 52 -24.33 -2.18 0.20
N TYR A 53 -23.16 -1.55 0.11
CA TYR A 53 -22.17 -1.58 1.17
C TYR A 53 -22.53 -0.59 2.30
N ARG A 54 -22.76 -1.12 3.50
CA ARG A 54 -23.11 -0.33 4.71
C ARG A 54 -21.99 0.60 5.23
N GLY A 55 -20.82 0.51 4.61
CA GLY A 55 -19.66 1.32 4.93
C GLY A 55 -18.93 0.88 6.20
N PHE A 56 -17.63 1.16 6.25
CA PHE A 56 -16.81 0.98 7.45
C PHE A 56 -16.27 2.33 7.89
N LEU A 57 -16.97 2.99 8.81
CA LEU A 57 -16.70 4.35 9.26
C LEU A 57 -15.24 4.57 9.68
N LEU A 58 -14.65 3.56 10.34
CA LEU A 58 -13.28 3.66 10.81
C LEU A 58 -12.26 3.80 9.67
N ALA A 59 -12.51 3.22 8.48
CA ALA A 59 -11.64 3.41 7.31
C ALA A 59 -11.73 4.83 6.71
N ILE A 60 -12.89 5.48 6.83
CA ILE A 60 -13.11 6.84 6.33
C ILE A 60 -12.50 7.88 7.28
N LEU A 61 -12.50 7.62 8.59
CA LEU A 61 -11.98 8.56 9.59
C LEU A 61 -10.43 8.62 9.62
N PRO A 62 -9.84 9.71 10.15
CA PRO A 62 -8.38 9.82 10.36
C PRO A 62 -7.70 8.61 11.02
N PRO A 63 -8.25 7.96 12.08
CA PRO A 63 -7.66 6.75 12.66
C PRO A 63 -7.47 5.61 11.64
N GLY A 64 -8.36 5.47 10.65
CA GLY A 64 -8.23 4.45 9.61
C GLY A 64 -6.98 4.63 8.75
N ALA A 65 -6.56 5.87 8.50
CA ALA A 65 -5.34 6.15 7.75
C ALA A 65 -4.08 5.70 8.53
N PHE A 66 -4.04 5.94 9.84
CA PHE A 66 -2.92 5.51 10.69
C PHE A 66 -2.86 3.98 10.80
N LEU A 67 -4.00 3.30 10.98
CA LEU A 67 -4.03 1.84 11.00
C LEU A 67 -3.63 1.25 9.64
N GLY A 68 -4.16 1.80 8.54
CA GLY A 68 -3.81 1.37 7.19
C GLY A 68 -2.31 1.52 6.91
N LEU A 69 -1.71 2.65 7.29
CA LEU A 69 -0.26 2.86 7.18
C LEU A 69 0.51 1.86 8.05
N GLY A 70 0.05 1.59 9.28
CA GLY A 70 0.62 0.57 10.16
C GLY A 70 0.64 -0.82 9.51
N PHE A 71 -0.45 -1.22 8.85
CA PHE A 71 -0.50 -2.48 8.10
C PHE A 71 0.42 -2.49 6.88
N LEU A 72 0.52 -1.40 6.13
CA LEU A 72 1.46 -1.28 5.01
C LEU A 72 2.91 -1.45 5.47
N ILE A 73 3.29 -0.79 6.57
CA ILE A 73 4.64 -0.90 7.15
C ILE A 73 4.89 -2.33 7.65
N ALA A 74 3.92 -2.94 8.35
CA ALA A 74 4.05 -4.33 8.78
C ALA A 74 4.26 -5.27 7.58
N GLY A 75 3.52 -5.07 6.49
CA GLY A 75 3.67 -5.82 5.24
C GLY A 75 5.07 -5.66 4.64
N ILE A 76 5.58 -4.43 4.55
CA ILE A 76 6.92 -4.17 4.00
C ILE A 76 8.00 -4.83 4.85
N ASN A 77 7.86 -4.80 6.17
CA ASN A 77 8.79 -5.43 7.10
C ASN A 77 8.82 -6.95 6.95
N ILE A 78 7.66 -7.59 6.76
CA ILE A 78 7.57 -9.03 6.48
C ILE A 78 8.28 -9.38 5.17
N ILE A 79 8.04 -8.59 4.11
CA ILE A 79 8.70 -8.79 2.81
C ILE A 79 10.22 -8.66 2.96
N ASN A 80 10.70 -7.63 3.65
CA ASN A 80 12.13 -7.39 3.87
C ASN A 80 12.78 -8.53 4.65
N ALA A 81 12.17 -8.96 5.77
CA ALA A 81 12.67 -10.08 6.56
C ALA A 81 12.77 -11.39 5.75
N ARG A 82 11.85 -11.62 4.81
CA ARG A 82 11.91 -12.79 3.91
C ARG A 82 13.06 -12.67 2.90
N ARG A 83 13.35 -11.48 2.39
CA ARG A 83 14.45 -11.23 1.44
C ARG A 83 15.80 -11.38 2.12
N GLU A 84 15.95 -10.86 3.33
CA GLU A 84 17.17 -10.99 4.13
C GLU A 84 17.50 -12.46 4.44
N LYS A 85 16.51 -13.26 4.86
CA LYS A 85 16.68 -14.71 5.09
C LYS A 85 17.15 -15.47 3.85
N LYS A 86 16.72 -15.06 2.65
CA LYS A 86 17.20 -15.66 1.39
C LYS A 86 18.61 -15.21 1.03
N SER A 87 18.99 -13.99 1.39
CA SER A 87 20.33 -13.46 1.15
C SER A 87 21.38 -14.13 2.05
N THR A 88 21.07 -14.38 3.32
CA THR A 88 22.00 -15.05 4.25
C THR A 88 22.29 -16.50 3.88
N LEU A 89 21.32 -17.22 3.32
CA LEU A 89 21.54 -18.59 2.82
C LEU A 89 22.45 -18.64 1.57
N LYS A 90 22.53 -17.55 0.80
CA LYS A 90 23.38 -17.48 -0.41
C LYS A 90 24.85 -17.13 -0.09
N THR A 91 25.11 -16.56 1.08
CA THR A 91 26.45 -16.06 1.47
C THR A 91 27.10 -16.90 2.57
N MET A 92 26.56 -18.08 2.92
CA MET A 92 27.28 -18.98 3.83
C MET A 92 28.62 -19.33 3.18
N PRO A 93 29.77 -18.97 3.79
CA PRO A 93 31.06 -19.42 3.30
C PRO A 93 31.06 -20.93 3.43
N VAL A 94 31.38 -21.63 2.33
CA VAL A 94 31.70 -23.06 2.37
C VAL A 94 32.81 -23.22 3.39
N SER A 95 32.47 -23.75 4.56
CA SER A 95 33.42 -24.10 5.61
C SER A 95 34.49 -24.98 4.97
N GLN A 96 35.69 -24.43 4.78
CA GLN A 96 36.85 -25.21 4.37
C GLN A 96 36.99 -26.36 5.36
N PRO A 97 37.09 -27.62 4.91
CA PRO A 97 37.25 -28.74 5.80
C PRO A 97 38.56 -28.52 6.56
N ALA A 98 38.45 -28.59 7.89
CA ALA A 98 39.56 -28.51 8.83
C ALA A 98 40.66 -29.47 8.37
N GLN A 99 41.81 -28.90 7.99
CA GLN A 99 43.02 -29.65 7.70
C GLN A 99 43.48 -30.26 9.04
N ALA A 100 43.43 -31.60 9.10
CA ALA A 100 43.97 -32.43 10.17
C ALA A 100 45.34 -32.98 9.73
#